data_AF-A0A8S9H8P8-F1
#
_entry.id   AF-A0A8S9H8P8-F1
#
_cell.length_a   1.000
_cell.length_b   1.000
_cell.length_c   1.000
_cell.angle_alpha   90.00
_cell.angle_beta   90.00
_cell.angle_gamma   90.00
#
_symmetry.space_group_name_H-M   'P 1'
#
loop_
_entity.id
_entity.type
_entity.pdbx_description
1 polymer ?
#
loop_
_entity_poly.entity_id
_entity_poly.type
_entity_poly.pdbx_seq_one_letter_code
_entity_poly.pdbx_strand_id
1 'polypeptide(L)'
;MSPTETAIVSVDSFASDFNLMAATQRREAPLAVLWDIENCPVPSDVRPEDVASNIRTAIQLHPVVSGSVVVFSAFGDFNAFPRRVREGCQRTGVKLVDVPNGRKDAADKAILLDMFLFVLDHPPPSTIVIITGDVDFAPALHVLGQRGYNVYCSR
;
A
#
# COMPACT_ATOMS: atom_id res chain seq x y z
N MET A 1 -36.11 55.46 -8.68
CA MET A 1 -36.15 54.39 -7.66
C MET A 1 -36.33 53.08 -8.40
N SER A 2 -35.25 52.34 -8.65
CA SER A 2 -35.30 50.98 -9.21
C SER A 2 -35.19 49.97 -8.06
N PRO A 3 -35.92 48.84 -8.09
CA PRO A 3 -35.62 47.73 -7.20
C PRO A 3 -34.39 46.99 -7.73
N THR A 4 -33.48 46.68 -6.81
CA THR A 4 -32.31 45.82 -6.98
C THR A 4 -32.77 44.38 -7.19
N GLU A 5 -32.36 43.76 -8.30
CA GLU A 5 -32.64 42.34 -8.59
C GLU A 5 -31.50 41.49 -7.99
N THR A 6 -31.79 40.86 -6.84
CA THR A 6 -30.87 39.94 -6.19
C THR A 6 -30.84 38.63 -6.97
N ALA A 7 -29.70 38.32 -7.60
CA ALA A 7 -29.48 37.02 -8.23
C ALA A 7 -29.49 35.92 -7.15
N ILE A 8 -30.53 35.10 -7.13
CA ILE A 8 -30.60 33.89 -6.31
C ILE A 8 -29.75 32.85 -7.02
N VAL A 9 -28.50 32.68 -6.57
CA VAL A 9 -27.67 31.54 -7.00
C VAL A 9 -28.34 30.30 -6.43
N SER A 10 -28.94 29.49 -7.31
CA SER A 10 -29.65 28.28 -6.92
C SER A 10 -28.70 27.33 -6.19
N VAL A 11 -29.11 26.91 -4.99
CA VAL A 11 -28.43 25.91 -4.16
C VAL A 11 -28.20 24.60 -4.91
N ASP A 12 -29.02 24.31 -5.92
CA ASP A 12 -28.90 23.14 -6.78
C ASP A 12 -27.65 23.16 -7.67
N SER A 13 -27.17 24.34 -8.06
CA SER A 13 -25.91 24.50 -8.81
C SER A 13 -24.71 24.16 -7.94
N PHE A 14 -24.73 24.60 -6.67
CA PHE A 14 -23.64 24.35 -5.73
C PHE A 14 -23.56 22.87 -5.35
N ALA A 15 -24.71 22.22 -5.16
CA ALA A 15 -24.80 20.79 -4.83
C ALA A 15 -24.40 19.89 -6.02
N SER A 16 -24.72 20.29 -7.25
CA SER A 16 -24.30 19.57 -8.46
C SER A 16 -22.81 19.71 -8.72
N ASP A 17 -22.22 20.89 -8.51
CA ASP A 17 -20.78 21.11 -8.57
C ASP A 17 -20.03 20.35 -7.45
N PHE A 18 -20.57 20.30 -6.23
CA PHE A 18 -20.02 19.48 -5.14
C PHE A 18 -20.09 17.98 -5.46
N ASN A 19 -21.21 17.51 -6.03
CA ASN A 19 -21.35 16.12 -6.45
C ASN A 19 -20.46 15.79 -7.64
N LEU A 20 -20.24 16.73 -8.58
CA LEU A 20 -19.33 16.56 -9.69
C LEU A 20 -17.87 16.53 -9.21
N MET A 21 -17.50 17.40 -8.26
CA MET A 21 -16.18 17.38 -7.62
C MET A 21 -15.95 16.11 -6.78
N ALA A 22 -16.96 15.62 -6.06
CA ALA A 22 -16.90 14.36 -5.33
C ALA A 22 -16.87 13.12 -6.25
N ALA A 23 -17.58 13.17 -7.38
CA ALA A 23 -17.60 12.11 -8.40
C ALA A 23 -16.34 12.08 -9.28
N THR A 24 -15.52 13.15 -9.26
CA THR A 24 -14.25 13.20 -10.01
C THR A 24 -13.10 12.57 -9.24
N GLN A 25 -13.26 12.31 -7.94
CA GLN A 25 -12.31 11.47 -7.20
C GLN A 25 -12.62 10.01 -7.55
N ARG A 26 -12.12 9.52 -8.69
CA ARG A 26 -11.98 8.07 -8.90
C ARG A 26 -11.23 7.55 -7.67
N ARG A 27 -11.94 6.87 -6.77
CA ARG A 27 -11.30 6.19 -5.64
C ARG A 27 -10.45 5.09 -6.28
N GLU A 28 -9.16 5.36 -6.41
CA GLU A 28 -8.21 4.39 -6.94
C GLU A 28 -8.34 3.09 -6.15
N ALA A 29 -8.18 1.96 -6.85
CA ALA A 29 -8.25 0.65 -6.22
C ALA A 29 -7.28 0.57 -5.03
N PRO A 30 -7.68 -0.01 -3.88
CA PRO A 30 -6.77 -0.21 -2.75
C PRO A 30 -5.55 -1.04 -3.17
N LEU A 31 -4.36 -0.58 -2.77
CA LEU A 31 -3.10 -1.28 -2.98
C LEU A 31 -2.40 -1.55 -1.65
N ALA A 32 -2.02 -2.81 -1.45
CA ALA A 32 -1.17 -3.23 -0.33
C ALA A 32 0.26 -3.50 -0.80
N VAL A 33 1.23 -2.95 -0.08
CA VAL A 33 2.65 -3.28 -0.20
C VAL A 33 3.06 -4.07 1.04
N LEU A 34 3.46 -5.32 0.83
CA LEU A 34 3.89 -6.26 1.86
C LEU A 34 5.38 -6.55 1.64
N TRP A 35 6.23 -5.98 2.49
CA TRP A 35 7.67 -6.05 2.35
C TRP A 35 8.29 -6.98 3.37
N ASP A 36 8.81 -8.09 2.89
CA ASP A 36 9.67 -9.00 3.64
C ASP A 36 11.08 -8.42 3.72
N ILE A 37 11.36 -7.65 4.78
CA ILE A 37 12.62 -6.93 4.92
C ILE A 37 13.77 -7.85 5.36
N GLU A 38 13.47 -9.06 5.83
CA GLU A 38 14.49 -10.06 6.16
C GLU A 38 15.09 -10.68 4.91
N ASN A 39 14.24 -11.05 3.94
CA ASN A 39 14.72 -11.58 2.65
C ASN A 39 15.18 -10.47 1.69
N CYS A 40 14.59 -9.27 1.77
CA CYS A 40 14.94 -8.11 0.94
C CYS A 40 15.35 -6.91 1.81
N PRO A 41 16.52 -6.96 2.49
CA PRO A 41 16.95 -5.91 3.42
C PRO A 41 17.38 -4.64 2.70
N VAL A 42 17.32 -3.51 3.42
CA VAL A 42 17.89 -2.24 2.96
C VAL A 42 19.41 -2.38 2.79
N PRO A 43 19.97 -2.10 1.59
CA PRO A 43 21.41 -2.14 1.36
C PRO A 43 22.17 -1.21 2.30
N SER A 44 23.38 -1.61 2.69
CA SER A 44 24.12 -0.90 3.75
C SER A 44 24.46 0.55 3.42
N ASP A 45 24.66 0.85 2.15
CA ASP A 45 25.02 2.13 1.55
C ASP A 45 23.82 3.00 1.17
N VAL A 46 22.59 2.48 1.33
CA VAL A 46 21.37 3.19 0.96
C VAL A 46 20.63 3.66 2.22
N ARG A 47 19.98 4.82 2.14
CA ARG A 47 19.13 5.32 3.22
C ARG A 47 17.77 4.60 3.18
N PRO A 48 17.26 4.07 4.29
CA PRO A 48 15.97 3.38 4.32
C PRO A 48 14.79 4.22 3.82
N GLU A 49 14.85 5.54 4.04
CA GLU A 49 13.85 6.49 3.55
C GLU A 49 13.77 6.52 2.02
N ASP A 50 14.93 6.44 1.38
CA ASP A 50 15.02 6.44 -0.08
C ASP A 50 14.43 5.13 -0.62
N VAL A 51 14.67 3.98 0.03
CA VAL A 51 14.08 2.70 -0.39
C VAL A 51 12.55 2.75 -0.36
N ALA A 52 11.96 3.14 0.77
CA ALA A 52 10.51 3.19 0.91
C ALA A 52 9.87 4.21 -0.05
N SER A 53 10.52 5.37 -0.25
CA SER A 53 10.07 6.39 -1.19
C SER A 53 10.14 5.88 -2.63
N ASN A 54 11.25 5.24 -3.00
CA ASN A 54 11.47 4.67 -4.32
C ASN A 54 10.47 3.55 -4.63
N ILE A 55 10.09 2.72 -3.65
CA ILE A 55 9.04 1.70 -3.82
C ILE A 55 7.71 2.37 -4.19
N ARG A 56 7.30 3.43 -3.48
CA ARG A 56 6.06 4.17 -3.80
C ARG A 56 6.14 4.81 -5.18
N THR A 57 7.26 5.46 -5.50
CA THR A 57 7.47 6.07 -6.82
C THR A 57 7.45 5.01 -7.92
N ALA A 58 8.08 3.85 -7.72
CA ALA A 58 8.06 2.76 -8.68
C ALA A 58 6.63 2.28 -8.93
N ILE A 59 5.82 2.11 -7.88
CA ILE A 59 4.40 1.74 -8.00
C ILE A 59 3.62 2.81 -8.78
N GLN A 60 3.80 4.09 -8.45
CA GLN A 60 3.10 5.20 -9.10
C GLN A 60 3.46 5.37 -10.58
N LEU A 61 4.70 5.09 -10.95
CA LEU A 61 5.21 5.22 -12.32
C LEU A 61 5.06 3.95 -13.15
N HIS A 62 4.70 2.82 -12.53
CA HIS A 62 4.62 1.56 -13.23
C HIS A 62 3.45 1.59 -14.23
N PRO A 63 3.66 1.20 -15.50
CA PRO A 63 2.64 1.36 -16.54
C PRO A 63 1.38 0.50 -16.33
N VAL A 64 1.49 -0.56 -15.53
CA VAL A 64 0.41 -1.55 -15.32
C VAL A 64 -0.07 -1.60 -13.88
N VAL A 65 0.75 -1.16 -12.91
CA VAL A 65 0.35 -1.23 -11.50
C VAL A 65 -0.46 0.04 -11.23
N SER A 66 -1.70 -0.12 -10.77
CA SER A 66 -2.58 0.99 -10.45
C SER A 66 -3.21 0.77 -9.09
N GLY A 67 -3.43 1.87 -8.37
CA GLY A 67 -4.09 1.85 -7.07
C GLY A 67 -3.43 2.81 -6.09
N SER A 68 -4.19 3.18 -5.06
CA SER A 68 -3.68 3.99 -3.96
C SER A 68 -3.06 3.08 -2.90
N VAL A 69 -1.81 3.37 -2.51
CA VAL A 69 -1.12 2.63 -1.45
C VAL A 69 -1.83 2.92 -0.12
N VAL A 70 -2.69 2.00 0.32
CA VAL A 70 -3.43 2.10 1.59
C VAL A 70 -2.78 1.28 2.70
N VAL A 71 -2.02 0.24 2.33
CA VAL A 71 -1.22 -0.57 3.24
C VAL A 71 0.22 -0.55 2.73
N PHE A 72 1.16 -0.23 3.63
CA PHE A 72 2.59 -0.41 3.37
C PHE A 72 3.24 -0.91 4.66
N SER A 73 3.45 -2.22 4.72
CA SER A 73 3.97 -2.92 5.90
C SER A 73 5.33 -3.55 5.59
N ALA A 74 6.27 -3.45 6.52
CA ALA A 74 7.54 -4.18 6.51
C ALA A 74 7.58 -5.18 7.66
N PHE A 75 7.96 -6.43 7.38
CA PHE A 75 7.88 -7.56 8.29
C PHE A 75 9.28 -8.12 8.58
N GLY A 76 9.64 -8.21 9.86
CA GLY A 76 10.91 -8.78 10.31
C GLY A 76 11.20 -8.51 11.78
N ASP A 77 12.28 -9.09 12.30
CA ASP A 77 12.77 -8.82 13.64
C ASP A 77 13.52 -7.49 13.69
N PHE A 78 12.81 -6.40 13.99
CA PHE A 78 13.41 -5.06 14.02
C PHE A 78 14.35 -4.84 15.22
N ASN A 79 14.56 -5.84 16.08
CA ASN A 79 15.66 -5.82 17.06
C ASN A 79 16.99 -6.28 16.44
N ALA A 80 16.94 -7.06 15.34
CA ALA A 80 18.10 -7.48 14.58
C ALA A 80 18.58 -6.41 13.57
N PHE A 81 17.74 -5.45 13.21
CA PHE A 81 18.08 -4.39 12.27
C PHE A 81 18.73 -3.16 12.93
N PRO A 82 19.61 -2.44 12.21
CA PRO A 82 20.12 -1.16 12.67
C PRO A 82 18.98 -0.17 12.96
N ARG A 83 19.09 0.60 14.04
CA ARG A 83 18.11 1.62 14.45
C ARG A 83 17.72 2.57 13.30
N ARG A 84 18.68 2.91 12.42
CA ARG A 84 18.43 3.74 11.23
C ARG A 84 17.35 3.16 10.29
N VAL A 85 17.28 1.83 10.14
CA VAL A 85 16.30 1.14 9.29
C VAL A 85 14.90 1.30 9.87
N ARG A 86 14.76 1.00 11.17
CA ARG A 86 13.50 1.17 11.92
C ARG A 86 12.99 2.62 11.80
N GLU A 87 13.84 3.59 12.11
CA GLU A 87 13.44 5.00 12.10
C GLU A 87 13.16 5.51 10.68
N GLY A 88 13.98 5.15 9.70
CA GLY A 88 13.78 5.60 8.32
C GLY A 88 12.48 5.09 7.71
N CYS A 89 12.17 3.81 7.89
CA CYS A 89 10.90 3.25 7.46
C CYS A 89 9.70 3.94 8.16
N GLN A 90 9.77 4.15 9.48
CA GLN A 90 8.72 4.87 10.22
C GLN A 90 8.52 6.31 9.73
N ARG A 91 9.60 7.05 9.46
CA ARG A 91 9.52 8.43 8.93
C ARG A 91 8.83 8.51 7.57
N THR A 92 8.92 7.45 6.77
CA THR A 92 8.21 7.35 5.48
C THR A 92 6.77 6.82 5.59
N GLY A 93 6.32 6.48 6.80
CA GLY A 93 4.99 5.94 7.05
C GLY A 93 4.84 4.47 6.68
N VAL A 94 5.93 3.70 6.65
CA VAL A 94 5.89 2.24 6.56
C VAL A 94 5.55 1.68 7.95
N LYS A 95 4.51 0.86 8.03
CA LYS A 95 4.13 0.14 9.24
C LYS A 95 5.16 -0.97 9.49
N LEU A 96 5.81 -0.95 10.65
CA LEU A 96 6.73 -2.00 11.04
C LEU A 96 5.99 -3.08 11.81
N VAL A 97 6.00 -4.30 11.28
CA VAL A 97 5.45 -5.48 11.93
C VAL A 97 6.62 -6.25 12.54
N ASP A 98 6.82 -6.06 13.85
CA ASP A 98 7.92 -6.68 14.59
C ASP A 98 7.62 -8.17 14.82
N VAL A 99 8.44 -9.02 14.21
CA VAL A 99 8.32 -10.48 14.27
C VAL A 99 9.60 -11.03 14.90
N PRO A 100 9.61 -11.38 16.20
CA PRO A 100 10.81 -11.86 16.87
C PRO A 100 11.33 -13.16 16.23
N ASN A 101 12.65 -13.29 16.07
CA ASN A 101 13.32 -14.43 15.43
C ASN A 101 13.21 -15.80 16.16
N GLY A 102 12.22 -15.98 17.03
CA GLY A 102 12.06 -17.18 17.85
C GLY A 102 11.49 -18.40 17.10
N ARG A 103 11.01 -18.25 15.87
CA ARG A 103 10.43 -19.34 15.07
C ARG A 103 10.73 -19.16 13.59
N LYS A 104 11.13 -20.26 12.95
CA LYS A 104 11.21 -20.37 11.50
C LYS A 104 9.84 -20.03 10.88
N ASP A 105 9.86 -19.30 9.76
CA ASP A 105 8.68 -18.91 8.97
C ASP A 105 7.69 -17.99 9.73
N ALA A 106 8.13 -17.32 10.81
CA ALA A 106 7.27 -16.41 11.57
C ALA A 106 6.90 -15.17 10.74
N ALA A 107 7.87 -14.61 10.01
CA ALA A 107 7.65 -13.47 9.12
C ALA A 107 6.67 -13.84 8.00
N ASP A 108 6.86 -15.00 7.37
CA ASP A 108 5.99 -15.47 6.28
C ASP A 108 4.53 -15.61 6.73
N LYS A 109 4.32 -16.20 7.92
CA LYS A 109 2.99 -16.31 8.51
C LYS A 109 2.38 -14.95 8.82
N ALA A 110 3.17 -13.99 9.31
CA ALA A 110 2.69 -12.64 9.56
C ALA A 110 2.29 -11.93 8.25
N ILE A 111 3.09 -12.09 7.19
CA ILE A 111 2.79 -11.57 5.86
C ILE A 111 1.50 -12.18 5.32
N LEU A 112 1.35 -13.51 5.36
CA LEU A 112 0.14 -14.20 4.89
C LEU A 112 -1.10 -13.77 5.68
N LEU A 113 -0.99 -13.54 6.98
CA LEU A 113 -2.09 -13.05 7.81
C LEU A 113 -2.49 -11.62 7.46
N ASP A 114 -1.54 -10.68 7.33
CA ASP A 114 -1.84 -9.28 6.97
C ASP A 114 -2.38 -9.21 5.52
N MET A 115 -1.85 -10.03 4.60
CA MET A 115 -2.38 -10.20 3.25
C MET A 115 -3.82 -10.70 3.26
N PHE A 116 -4.12 -11.72 4.09
CA PHE A 116 -5.46 -12.27 4.23
C PHE A 116 -6.45 -11.24 4.80
N LEU A 117 -6.04 -10.49 5.83
CA LEU A 117 -6.85 -9.41 6.39
C LEU A 117 -7.13 -8.31 5.34
N PHE A 118 -6.12 -7.92 4.57
CA PHE A 118 -6.30 -6.95 3.49
C PHE A 118 -7.37 -7.39 2.48
N VAL A 119 -7.32 -8.65 2.02
CA VAL A 119 -8.30 -9.16 1.02
C VAL A 119 -9.69 -9.42 1.60
N LEU A 120 -9.81 -9.58 2.92
CA LEU A 120 -11.13 -9.63 3.57
C LEU A 120 -11.82 -8.27 3.54
N ASP A 121 -11.07 -7.20 3.76
CA ASP A 121 -11.60 -5.84 3.83
C ASP A 121 -11.75 -5.18 2.45
N HIS A 122 -10.97 -5.62 1.45
CA HIS A 122 -10.88 -4.99 0.14
C HIS A 122 -11.15 -5.99 -0.99
N PRO A 123 -12.39 -6.09 -1.51
CA PRO A 123 -12.69 -6.98 -2.62
C PRO A 123 -12.03 -6.51 -3.94
N PRO A 124 -11.99 -7.36 -4.98
CA PRO A 124 -11.55 -6.96 -6.31
C PRO A 124 -12.40 -5.82 -6.91
N PRO A 125 -11.80 -4.87 -7.65
CA PRO A 125 -10.38 -4.79 -8.01
C PRO A 125 -9.55 -4.17 -6.88
N SER A 126 -8.57 -4.92 -6.39
CA SER A 126 -7.56 -4.48 -5.42
C SER A 126 -6.20 -5.08 -5.81
N THR A 127 -5.13 -4.37 -5.44
CA THR A 127 -3.77 -4.71 -5.85
C THR A 127 -2.93 -5.15 -4.64
N ILE A 128 -2.15 -6.21 -4.82
CA ILE A 128 -1.22 -6.72 -3.82
C ILE A 128 0.16 -6.73 -4.47
N VAL A 129 1.08 -5.97 -3.87
CA VAL A 129 2.49 -5.96 -4.20
C VAL A 129 3.23 -6.61 -3.04
N ILE A 130 3.90 -7.72 -3.29
CA ILE A 130 4.78 -8.35 -2.32
C ILE A 130 6.24 -8.16 -2.74
N ILE A 131 7.09 -7.77 -1.79
CA ILE A 131 8.54 -7.65 -1.97
C ILE A 131 9.15 -8.74 -1.11
N THR A 132 9.65 -9.81 -1.73
CA THR A 132 10.17 -10.99 -1.03
C THR A 132 11.16 -11.75 -1.90
N GLY A 133 12.11 -12.43 -1.26
CA GLY A 133 13.02 -13.36 -1.90
C GLY A 133 12.51 -14.81 -1.92
N ASP A 134 11.37 -15.08 -1.29
CA ASP A 134 10.83 -16.42 -1.10
C ASP A 134 9.75 -16.79 -2.15
N VAL A 135 9.81 -18.03 -2.62
CA VAL A 135 8.84 -18.61 -3.57
C VAL A 135 7.59 -19.15 -2.87
N ASP A 136 7.62 -19.31 -1.56
CA ASP A 136 6.55 -19.95 -0.79
C ASP A 136 5.23 -19.16 -0.77
N PHE A 137 5.26 -17.87 -1.14
CA PHE A 137 4.06 -17.06 -1.33
C PHE A 137 3.32 -17.32 -2.66
N ALA A 138 3.97 -17.93 -3.65
CA ALA A 138 3.43 -18.10 -5.00
C ALA A 138 2.06 -18.81 -5.05
N PRO A 139 1.79 -19.88 -4.28
CA PRO A 139 0.47 -20.51 -4.27
C PRO A 139 -0.65 -19.57 -3.82
N ALA A 140 -0.42 -18.75 -2.79
CA ALA A 140 -1.41 -17.79 -2.31
C ALA A 140 -1.68 -16.70 -3.36
N LEU A 141 -0.62 -16.13 -3.95
CA LEU A 141 -0.73 -15.11 -5.01
C LEU A 141 -1.47 -15.65 -6.24
N HIS A 142 -1.21 -16.90 -6.63
CA HIS A 142 -1.90 -17.54 -7.75
C HIS A 142 -3.42 -17.61 -7.52
N VAL A 143 -3.84 -18.06 -6.33
CA VAL A 143 -5.26 -18.14 -5.96
C VAL A 143 -5.91 -16.76 -5.95
N LEU A 144 -5.20 -15.74 -5.46
CA LEU A 144 -5.71 -14.36 -5.45
C LEU A 144 -5.84 -13.79 -6.87
N GLY A 145 -4.87 -14.06 -7.75
CA GLY A 145 -4.96 -13.70 -9.17
C GLY A 145 -6.19 -14.33 -9.85
N GLN A 146 -6.45 -15.61 -9.60
CA GLN A 146 -7.67 -16.29 -10.10
C GLN A 146 -8.98 -15.68 -9.56
N ARG A 147 -8.92 -15.05 -8.39
CA ARG A 147 -10.07 -14.34 -7.78
C ARG A 147 -10.21 -12.89 -8.25
N GLY A 148 -9.39 -12.43 -9.20
CA GLY A 148 -9.49 -11.10 -9.80
C GLY A 148 -8.68 -10.00 -9.11
N TYR A 149 -7.79 -10.36 -8.17
CA TYR A 149 -6.82 -9.41 -7.61
C TYR A 149 -5.66 -9.19 -8.58
N ASN A 150 -5.13 -7.96 -8.62
CA ASN A 150 -3.86 -7.71 -9.29
C ASN A 150 -2.72 -8.09 -8.34
N VAL A 151 -1.89 -9.04 -8.72
CA VAL A 151 -0.78 -9.51 -7.90
C VAL A 151 0.55 -9.24 -8.59
N TYR A 152 1.48 -8.62 -7.86
CA TYR A 152 2.84 -8.34 -8.33
C TYR A 152 3.83 -8.80 -7.27
N CYS A 153 4.89 -9.48 -7.70
CA CYS A 153 6.02 -9.82 -6.85
C CYS A 153 7.30 -9.14 -7.36
N SER A 154 8.10 -8.63 -6.42
CA SER A 154 9.46 -8.14 -6.68
C SER A 154 10.42 -8.83 -5.73
N ARG A 155 11.64 -9.07 -6.20
CA ARG A 155 12.80 -9.35 -5.36
C ARG A 155 13.58 -8.07 -5.09
#